data_AF-A0A0M0JTH9-F1
#
_entry.id   AF-A0A0M0JTH9-F1
#
_cell.length_a   1.000
_cell.length_b   1.000
_cell.length_c   1.000
_cell.angle_alpha   90.00
_cell.angle_beta   90.00
_cell.angle_gamma   90.00
#
_symmetry.space_group_name_H-M   'P 1'
#
loop_
_entity.id
_entity.type
_entity.pdbx_description
1 polymer ?
#
loop_
_entity_poly.entity_id
_entity_poly.type
_entity_poly.pdbx_seq_one_letter_code
_entity_poly.pdbx_strand_id
1 'polypeptide(L)'
;MADAVNDGLREREWFVTGRGLPELFSDTFTFSDPQVSLVGIEPYCRQVRRLFDQKTARCEVVCCSATAPNTITVVWRNSGKVSLGPLGVELKPYVVTTTLKTDPADGLLVSQEDAFASDGPGLLLWQVPALRGLAGPPAPSVEELRAKCDFATCVLRAA
;
A
#
# COMPACT_ATOMS: atom_id res chain seq x y z
N MET A 1 16.32 6.62 -6.40
CA MET A 1 15.13 5.75 -6.54
C MET A 1 14.15 5.93 -5.38
N ALA A 2 14.55 5.73 -4.12
CA ALA A 2 13.63 5.89 -2.97
C ALA A 2 12.88 7.24 -2.94
N ASP A 3 13.57 8.36 -3.24
CA ASP A 3 12.93 9.68 -3.30
C ASP A 3 11.90 9.78 -4.43
N ALA A 4 12.24 9.31 -5.63
CA ALA A 4 11.30 9.27 -6.75
C ALA A 4 10.05 8.43 -6.45
N VAL A 5 10.24 7.32 -5.73
CA VAL A 5 9.13 6.49 -5.24
C VAL A 5 8.27 7.25 -4.23
N ASN A 6 8.90 7.86 -3.22
CA ASN A 6 8.20 8.63 -2.19
C ASN A 6 7.38 9.78 -2.81
N ASP A 7 7.99 10.55 -3.71
CA ASP A 7 7.37 11.72 -4.32
C ASP A 7 6.21 11.32 -5.21
N GLY A 8 6.39 10.32 -6.05
CA GLY A 8 5.33 9.84 -6.90
C GLY A 8 4.20 9.14 -6.13
N LEU A 9 4.48 8.45 -5.01
CA LEU A 9 3.44 7.92 -4.12
C LEU A 9 2.65 9.04 -3.44
N ARG A 10 3.32 10.12 -3.01
CA ARG A 10 2.65 11.27 -2.38
C ARG A 10 1.80 12.07 -3.36
N GLU A 11 2.26 12.19 -4.60
CA GLU A 11 1.52 12.91 -5.65
C GLU A 11 0.34 12.08 -6.18
N ARG A 12 0.59 10.80 -6.45
CA ARG A 12 -0.33 9.97 -7.25
C ARG A 12 -1.09 8.96 -6.44
N GLU A 13 -0.59 8.58 -5.27
CA GLU A 13 -1.15 7.52 -4.43
C GLU A 13 -1.33 6.22 -5.24
N TRP A 14 -0.34 5.85 -6.08
CA TRP A 14 -0.56 4.82 -7.12
C TRP A 14 -0.87 3.43 -6.58
N PHE A 15 -0.54 3.12 -5.32
CA PHE A 15 -0.93 1.87 -4.66
C PHE A 15 -2.45 1.70 -4.55
N VAL A 16 -3.22 2.81 -4.59
CA VAL A 16 -4.69 2.77 -4.58
C VAL A 16 -5.34 3.42 -5.80
N THR A 17 -4.60 4.24 -6.56
CA THR A 17 -5.16 4.89 -7.76
C THR A 17 -4.78 4.21 -9.08
N GLY A 18 -3.73 3.39 -9.08
CA GLY A 18 -3.17 2.82 -10.30
C GLY A 18 -2.56 3.88 -11.23
N ARG A 19 -2.31 5.11 -10.77
CA ARG A 19 -1.61 6.15 -11.52
C ARG A 19 -0.10 6.00 -11.36
N GLY A 20 0.43 4.86 -11.80
CA GLY A 20 1.85 4.53 -11.67
C GLY A 20 2.77 5.45 -12.46
N LEU A 21 4.07 5.25 -12.27
CA LEU A 21 5.16 5.88 -13.02
C LEU A 21 5.94 4.78 -13.76
N PRO A 22 5.46 4.32 -14.94
CA PRO A 22 6.05 3.18 -15.65
C PRO A 22 7.56 3.28 -15.85
N GLU A 23 8.10 4.49 -15.99
CA GLU A 23 9.52 4.80 -16.12
C GLU A 23 10.38 4.37 -14.92
N LEU A 24 9.77 4.10 -13.75
CA LEU A 24 10.48 3.59 -12.57
C LEU A 24 10.56 2.06 -12.55
N PHE A 25 9.85 1.36 -13.42
CA PHE A 25 9.68 -0.09 -13.35
C PHE A 25 10.41 -0.79 -14.50
N SER A 26 10.96 -1.95 -14.20
CA SER A 26 11.50 -2.85 -15.21
C SER A 26 10.38 -3.50 -16.01
N ASP A 27 10.66 -3.84 -17.27
CA ASP A 27 9.76 -4.64 -18.12
C ASP A 27 9.44 -6.01 -17.50
N THR A 28 10.29 -6.51 -16.59
CA THR A 28 10.12 -7.77 -15.87
C THR A 28 9.49 -7.60 -14.48
N PHE A 29 8.96 -6.41 -14.16
CA PHE A 29 8.38 -6.12 -12.85
C PHE A 29 7.32 -7.16 -12.44
N THR A 30 7.36 -7.58 -11.18
CA THR A 30 6.31 -8.42 -10.58
C THR A 30 5.72 -7.78 -9.33
N PHE A 31 4.43 -8.04 -9.11
CA PHE A 31 3.72 -7.67 -7.89
C PHE A 31 3.21 -8.92 -7.20
N SER A 32 3.23 -8.93 -5.87
CA SER A 32 2.56 -9.94 -5.06
C SER A 32 2.06 -9.39 -3.73
N ASP A 33 0.95 -9.96 -3.27
CA ASP A 33 0.45 -9.83 -1.91
C ASP A 33 -0.05 -11.21 -1.42
N PRO A 34 -0.64 -11.34 -0.21
CA PRO A 34 -1.14 -12.62 0.27
C PRO A 34 -2.26 -13.28 -0.56
N GLN A 35 -2.86 -12.57 -1.52
CA GLN A 35 -4.05 -12.96 -2.27
C GLN A 35 -3.83 -13.03 -3.79
N VAL A 36 -2.90 -12.27 -4.35
CA VAL A 36 -2.70 -12.16 -5.80
C VAL A 36 -1.23 -11.96 -6.17
N SER A 37 -0.87 -12.40 -7.38
CA SER A 37 0.38 -12.04 -8.03
C SER A 37 0.13 -11.60 -9.48
N LEU A 38 0.89 -10.60 -9.93
CA LEU A 38 0.80 -9.99 -11.25
C LEU A 38 2.19 -9.79 -11.86
N VAL A 39 2.25 -9.75 -13.18
CA VAL A 39 3.46 -9.44 -13.94
C VAL A 39 3.20 -8.19 -14.78
N GLY A 40 4.09 -7.21 -14.67
CA GLY A 40 4.05 -5.93 -15.38
C GLY A 40 3.34 -4.81 -14.61
N ILE A 41 3.85 -3.60 -14.77
CA ILE A 41 3.30 -2.39 -14.12
C ILE A 41 1.90 -2.04 -14.65
N GLU A 42 1.65 -2.24 -15.94
CA GLU A 42 0.35 -1.89 -16.52
C GLU A 42 -0.80 -2.81 -16.01
N PRO A 43 -0.66 -4.15 -15.98
CA PRO A 43 -1.65 -5.02 -15.34
C PRO A 43 -1.90 -4.66 -13.88
N TYR A 44 -0.83 -4.38 -13.12
CA TYR A 44 -0.94 -3.91 -11.74
C TYR A 44 -1.77 -2.63 -11.62
N CYS A 45 -1.39 -1.56 -12.34
CA CYS A 45 -2.09 -0.29 -12.32
C CYS A 45 -3.56 -0.42 -12.71
N ARG A 46 -3.86 -1.24 -13.71
CA ARG A 46 -5.23 -1.52 -14.17
C ARG A 46 -6.06 -2.22 -13.09
N GLN A 47 -5.47 -3.19 -12.38
CA GLN A 47 -6.17 -3.91 -11.31
C GLN A 47 -6.43 -3.01 -10.11
N VAL A 48 -5.44 -2.24 -9.67
CA VAL A 48 -5.60 -1.26 -8.58
C VAL A 48 -6.73 -0.28 -8.88
N ARG A 49 -6.73 0.30 -10.10
CA ARG A 49 -7.76 1.26 -10.51
C ARG A 49 -9.18 0.68 -10.55
N ARG A 50 -9.31 -0.63 -10.80
CA ARG A 50 -10.61 -1.34 -10.76
C ARG A 50 -11.02 -1.67 -9.33
N LEU A 51 -10.06 -2.08 -8.49
CA LEU A 51 -10.32 -2.53 -7.14
C LEU A 51 -10.73 -1.38 -6.22
N PHE A 52 -10.05 -0.24 -6.28
CA PHE A 52 -10.26 0.85 -5.34
C PHE A 52 -11.27 1.89 -5.85
N ASP A 53 -12.07 2.45 -4.95
CA ASP A 53 -12.87 3.64 -5.23
C ASP A 53 -11.96 4.85 -5.31
N GLN A 54 -11.80 5.37 -6.53
CA GLN A 54 -10.88 6.46 -6.85
C GLN A 54 -11.22 7.80 -6.18
N LYS A 55 -12.42 7.93 -5.58
CA LYS A 55 -12.83 9.15 -4.86
C LYS A 55 -12.46 9.10 -3.38
N THR A 56 -12.37 7.90 -2.80
CA THR A 56 -12.30 7.72 -1.34
C THR A 56 -11.08 6.94 -0.88
N ALA A 57 -10.53 6.06 -1.72
CA ALA A 57 -9.35 5.29 -1.38
C ALA A 57 -8.12 6.20 -1.22
N ARG A 58 -7.34 5.97 -0.15
CA ARG A 58 -6.14 6.75 0.16
C ARG A 58 -4.95 5.88 0.48
N CYS A 59 -3.81 6.25 -0.11
CA CYS A 59 -2.49 5.72 0.23
C CYS A 59 -1.73 6.78 1.04
N GLU A 60 -1.86 6.74 2.36
CA GLU A 60 -1.20 7.71 3.24
C GLU A 60 0.19 7.21 3.62
N VAL A 61 1.22 7.71 2.93
CA VAL A 61 2.62 7.32 3.17
C VAL A 61 3.06 7.75 4.57
N VAL A 62 3.41 6.77 5.41
CA VAL A 62 4.03 6.97 6.72
C VAL A 62 5.54 7.16 6.54
N CYS A 63 6.20 6.20 5.89
CA CYS A 63 7.65 6.15 5.66
C CYS A 63 7.94 5.57 4.28
N CYS A 64 8.98 6.05 3.62
CA CYS A 64 9.55 5.48 2.40
C CYS A 64 11.06 5.68 2.46
N SER A 65 11.83 4.60 2.51
CA SER A 65 13.28 4.67 2.70
C SER A 65 14.00 3.52 2.03
N ALA A 66 15.25 3.75 1.62
CA ALA A 66 16.16 2.68 1.20
C ALA A 66 16.71 1.98 2.45
N THR A 67 16.17 0.82 2.79
CA THR A 67 16.44 0.12 4.05
C THR A 67 17.54 -0.92 3.95
N ALA A 68 17.91 -1.31 2.73
CA ALA A 68 19.04 -2.18 2.43
C ALA A 68 19.50 -1.96 0.96
N PRO A 69 20.65 -2.49 0.53
CA PRO A 69 21.00 -2.50 -0.88
C PRO A 69 19.84 -3.00 -1.73
N ASN A 70 19.50 -2.22 -2.75
CA ASN A 70 18.48 -2.53 -3.73
C ASN A 70 17.09 -2.81 -3.13
N THR A 71 16.82 -2.26 -1.95
CA THR A 71 15.58 -2.50 -1.21
C THR A 71 15.05 -1.17 -0.71
N ILE A 72 13.81 -0.87 -1.07
CA ILE A 72 13.06 0.28 -0.56
C ILE A 72 11.89 -0.28 0.22
N THR A 73 11.72 0.18 1.45
CA THR A 73 10.58 -0.16 2.28
C THR A 73 9.65 1.03 2.35
N VAL A 74 8.37 0.80 2.11
CA VAL A 74 7.32 1.80 2.27
C VAL A 74 6.34 1.30 3.33
N VAL A 75 6.15 2.09 4.38
CA VAL A 75 5.04 1.89 5.31
C VAL A 75 3.98 2.92 4.99
N TRP A 76 2.75 2.46 4.82
CA TRP A 76 1.64 3.32 4.47
C TRP A 76 0.35 2.82 5.09
N ARG A 77 -0.60 3.73 5.27
CA ARG A 77 -1.93 3.45 5.77
C ARG A 77 -2.90 3.42 4.60
N ASN A 78 -3.62 2.32 4.47
CA ASN A 78 -4.69 2.15 3.49
C ASN A 78 -6.04 2.48 4.13
N SER A 79 -6.86 3.29 3.46
CA SER A 79 -8.22 3.62 3.91
C SER A 79 -9.13 3.96 2.73
N GLY A 80 -10.43 4.13 2.98
CA GLY A 80 -11.43 4.46 1.97
C GLY A 80 -12.27 3.26 1.55
N LYS A 81 -12.67 3.18 0.28
CA LYS A 81 -13.52 2.10 -0.21
C LYS A 81 -12.86 1.31 -1.34
N VAL A 82 -13.27 0.05 -1.46
CA VAL A 82 -13.04 -0.79 -2.64
C VAL A 82 -14.35 -0.99 -3.40
N SER A 83 -14.25 -1.06 -4.72
CA SER A 83 -15.33 -1.26 -5.69
C SER A 83 -15.77 -2.72 -5.75
N LEU A 84 -16.12 -3.30 -4.59
CA LEU A 84 -16.68 -4.65 -4.49
C LEU A 84 -18.22 -4.57 -4.43
N GLY A 85 -18.88 -4.99 -5.52
CA GLY A 85 -20.34 -4.92 -5.65
C GLY A 85 -20.87 -3.49 -5.86
N PRO A 86 -22.20 -3.31 -5.92
CA PRO A 86 -22.83 -2.04 -6.32
C PRO A 86 -22.68 -0.91 -5.30
N LEU A 87 -22.44 -1.22 -4.02
CA LEU A 87 -22.32 -0.23 -2.95
C LEU A 87 -20.86 0.03 -2.52
N GLY A 88 -19.93 -0.79 -3.00
CA GLY A 88 -18.56 -0.84 -2.50
C GLY A 88 -18.48 -1.35 -1.07
N VAL A 89 -17.25 -1.57 -0.60
CA VAL A 89 -16.93 -2.01 0.76
C VAL A 89 -16.00 -1.00 1.38
N GLU A 90 -16.35 -0.50 2.56
CA GLU A 90 -15.48 0.40 3.32
C GLU A 90 -14.36 -0.40 3.97
N LEU A 91 -13.11 -0.03 3.72
CA LEU A 91 -11.97 -0.63 4.37
C LEU A 91 -11.91 -0.14 5.82
N LYS A 92 -11.84 -1.06 6.77
CA LYS A 92 -11.29 -0.74 8.10
C LYS A 92 -9.84 -0.32 7.88
N PRO A 93 -9.42 0.92 8.20
CA PRO A 93 -8.07 1.34 7.91
C PRO A 93 -7.02 0.40 8.49
N TYR A 94 -6.00 0.09 7.72
CA TYR A 94 -4.94 -0.84 8.09
C TYR A 94 -3.58 -0.37 7.57
N VAL A 95 -2.50 -0.85 8.19
CA VAL A 95 -1.14 -0.56 7.76
C VAL A 95 -0.66 -1.64 6.81
N VAL A 96 0.03 -1.21 5.76
CA VAL A 96 0.71 -2.06 4.80
C VAL A 96 2.20 -1.74 4.84
N THR A 97 3.02 -2.78 4.83
CA THR A 97 4.45 -2.67 4.58
C THR A 97 4.71 -3.20 3.18
N THR A 98 5.12 -2.32 2.28
CA THR A 98 5.52 -2.66 0.93
C THR A 98 7.04 -2.74 0.85
N THR A 99 7.55 -3.84 0.32
CA THR A 99 8.96 -4.01 -0.04
C THR A 99 9.10 -3.92 -1.54
N LEU A 100 9.89 -2.95 -2.00
CA LEU A 100 10.27 -2.79 -3.40
C LEU A 100 11.71 -3.25 -3.57
N LYS A 101 11.97 -4.05 -4.60
CA LYS A 101 13.32 -4.44 -5.00
C LYS A 101 13.74 -3.72 -6.27
N THR A 102 14.99 -3.31 -6.35
CA THR A 102 15.57 -2.67 -7.53
C THR A 102 16.61 -3.55 -8.21
N ASP A 103 16.75 -3.44 -9.53
CA ASP A 103 17.86 -4.04 -10.25
C ASP A 103 19.17 -3.27 -9.92
N PRO A 104 20.28 -3.94 -9.55
CA PRO A 104 21.56 -3.27 -9.35
C PRO A 104 22.15 -2.63 -10.62
N ALA A 105 21.78 -3.10 -11.81
CA ALA A 105 22.38 -2.65 -13.07
C ALA A 105 21.83 -1.30 -13.53
N ASP A 106 20.52 -1.09 -13.45
CA ASP A 106 19.84 0.12 -13.94
C ASP A 106 19.05 0.87 -12.85
N GLY A 107 18.87 0.27 -11.67
CA GLY A 107 18.15 0.86 -10.55
C GLY A 107 16.62 0.79 -10.66
N LEU A 108 16.06 0.15 -11.68
CA LEU A 108 14.61 0.03 -11.90
C LEU A 108 13.95 -0.91 -10.90
N LEU A 109 12.67 -0.69 -10.61
CA LEU A 109 11.87 -1.55 -9.75
C LEU A 109 11.58 -2.88 -10.46
N VAL A 110 12.04 -3.99 -9.88
CA VAL A 110 11.85 -5.35 -10.42
C VAL A 110 10.79 -6.13 -9.66
N SER A 111 10.51 -5.79 -8.40
CA SER A 111 9.40 -6.38 -7.68
C SER A 111 8.81 -5.47 -6.62
N GLN A 112 7.53 -5.72 -6.32
CA GLN A 112 6.79 -5.16 -5.21
C GLN A 112 6.10 -6.30 -4.44
N GLU A 113 6.33 -6.33 -3.13
CA GLU A 113 5.65 -7.24 -2.21
C GLU A 113 4.94 -6.45 -1.12
N ASP A 114 3.62 -6.62 -0.99
CA ASP A 114 2.82 -5.98 0.04
C ASP A 114 2.51 -6.98 1.17
N ALA A 115 2.90 -6.61 2.39
CA ALA A 115 2.60 -7.37 3.61
C ALA A 115 1.59 -6.62 4.48
N PHE A 116 0.46 -7.28 4.78
CA PHE A 116 -0.57 -6.79 5.68
C PHE A 116 -1.33 -7.96 6.32
N ALA A 117 -1.92 -7.73 7.49
CA ALA A 117 -2.80 -8.71 8.12
C ALA A 117 -4.17 -8.66 7.44
N SER A 118 -4.56 -9.76 6.78
CA SER A 118 -5.92 -9.91 6.28
C SER A 118 -6.87 -10.19 7.45
N ASP A 119 -7.85 -9.32 7.64
CA ASP A 119 -8.89 -9.49 8.65
C ASP A 119 -10.26 -9.58 7.97
N GLY A 120 -10.50 -10.71 7.29
CA GLY A 120 -11.75 -10.99 6.58
C GLY A 120 -13.00 -10.86 7.47
N PRO A 121 -13.02 -11.46 8.67
CA PRO A 121 -14.13 -11.29 9.61
C PRO A 121 -14.30 -9.84 10.08
N GLY A 122 -13.20 -9.14 10.40
CA GLY A 122 -13.25 -7.73 10.78
C GLY A 122 -13.75 -6.83 9.66
N LEU A 123 -13.43 -7.13 8.39
CA LEU A 123 -13.95 -6.40 7.24
C LEU A 123 -15.48 -6.50 7.14
N LEU A 124 -16.04 -7.70 7.38
CA LEU A 124 -17.50 -7.90 7.40
C LEU A 124 -18.15 -7.14 8.55
N LEU A 125 -17.59 -7.25 9.76
CA LEU A 125 -18.07 -6.52 10.95
C LEU A 125 -17.98 -5.00 10.74
N TRP A 126 -16.96 -4.52 10.03
CA TRP A 126 -16.76 -3.10 9.75
C TRP A 126 -17.87 -2.48 8.88
N GLN A 127 -18.53 -3.29 8.04
CA GLN A 127 -19.63 -2.83 7.19
C GLN A 127 -20.90 -2.52 7.99
N VAL A 128 -21.03 -3.02 9.22
CA VAL A 128 -22.19 -2.79 10.08
C VAL A 128 -21.81 -1.79 11.18
N PRO A 129 -22.25 -0.52 11.14
CA PRO A 129 -21.81 0.51 12.07
C PRO A 129 -21.93 0.12 13.55
N ALA A 130 -23.00 -0.58 13.93
CA ALA A 130 -23.23 -1.06 15.30
C ALA A 130 -22.26 -2.17 15.74
N LEU A 131 -21.61 -2.87 14.81
CA LEU A 131 -20.69 -3.98 15.09
C LEU A 131 -19.21 -3.61 14.88
N ARG A 132 -18.90 -2.37 14.47
CA ARG A 132 -17.52 -1.92 14.21
C ARG A 132 -16.58 -2.11 15.40
N GLY A 133 -17.08 -1.95 16.63
CA GLY A 133 -16.30 -2.20 17.84
C GLY A 133 -15.78 -3.64 17.96
N LEU A 134 -16.45 -4.61 17.34
CA LEU A 134 -16.06 -6.03 17.32
C LEU A 134 -15.01 -6.33 16.24
N ALA A 135 -14.84 -5.45 15.25
CA ALA A 135 -13.82 -5.58 14.23
C ALA A 135 -12.40 -5.20 14.76
N GLY A 136 -12.28 -4.79 16.02
CA GLY A 136 -11.06 -4.22 16.57
C GLY A 136 -10.81 -2.77 16.11
N PRO A 137 -9.83 -2.08 16.71
CA PRO A 137 -9.54 -0.70 16.37
C PRO A 137 -9.01 -0.59 14.93
N PRO A 138 -9.38 0.46 14.18
CA PRO A 138 -8.72 0.76 12.91
C PRO A 138 -7.27 1.19 13.16
N ALA A 139 -6.43 1.14 12.12
CA ALA A 139 -5.09 1.70 12.18
C ALA A 139 -5.14 3.18 12.61
N PRO A 140 -4.22 3.62 13.50
CA PRO A 140 -4.08 5.02 13.91
C PRO A 140 -3.90 5.96 12.72
N SER A 141 -4.03 7.26 12.97
CA SER A 141 -3.77 8.28 11.95
C SER A 141 -2.33 8.21 11.42
N VAL A 142 -2.09 8.72 10.20
CA VAL A 142 -0.74 8.79 9.61
C VAL A 142 0.24 9.57 10.50
N GLU A 143 -0.23 10.58 11.22
CA GLU A 143 0.56 11.40 12.15
C GLU A 143 1.03 10.58 13.36
N GLU A 144 0.13 9.82 13.98
CA GLU A 144 0.47 8.92 15.09
C GLU A 144 1.41 7.79 14.64
N LEU A 145 1.21 7.26 13.43
CA LEU A 145 2.09 6.25 12.85
C LEU A 145 3.49 6.81 12.59
N ARG A 146 3.60 8.03 12.05
CA ARG A 146 4.89 8.72 11.83
C ARG A 146 5.63 8.96 13.13
N ALA A 147 4.93 9.34 14.20
CA ALA A 147 5.54 9.53 15.52
C ALA A 147 6.17 8.25 16.10
N LYS A 148 5.76 7.07 15.61
CA LYS A 148 6.23 5.75 16.04
C LYS A 148 7.18 5.08 15.04
N CYS A 149 7.45 5.72 13.90
CA CYS A 149 8.24 5.14 12.84
C CYS A 149 9.73 5.47 13.01
N ASP A 150 10.58 4.46 12.87
CA ASP A 150 11.99 4.69 12.58
C ASP A 150 12.16 4.92 11.07
N PHE A 151 12.46 6.15 10.66
CA PHE A 151 12.58 6.52 9.25
C PHE A 151 13.82 5.95 8.56
N ALA A 152 14.82 5.49 9.30
CA ALA A 152 15.98 4.83 8.70
C ALA A 152 15.64 3.41 8.23
N THR A 153 14.80 2.71 9.00
CA THR A 153 14.46 1.30 8.76
C THR A 153 13.03 1.09 8.25
N CYS A 154 12.21 2.15 8.23
CA CYS A 154 10.76 2.11 8.04
C CYS A 154 10.08 1.01 8.87
N VAL A 155 10.48 0.86 10.14
CA VAL A 155 9.83 -0.05 11.09
C VAL A 155 8.97 0.76 12.06
N LEU A 156 7.72 0.33 12.25
CA LEU A 156 6.86 0.86 13.31
C LEU A 156 7.23 0.21 14.64
N ARG A 157 7.53 1.04 15.64
CA ARG A 157 7.74 0.57 17.02
C ARG A 157 6.42 0.03 17.56
N ALA A 158 6.46 -1.13 18.23
CA ALA A 158 5.32 -1.61 18.99
C ALA A 158 4.92 -0.56 20.04
N ALA A 159 3.62 -0.42 20.24
CA ALA A 159 3.05 0.42 21.30
C ALA A 159 3.28 -0.23 22.67
#